data_AF-A0AAV9P9W3-F1
#
_entry.id   AF-A0AAV9P9W3-F1
#
_cell.length_a   1.000
_cell.length_b   1.000
_cell.length_c   1.000
_cell.angle_alpha   90.00
_cell.angle_beta   90.00
_cell.angle_gamma   90.00
#
_symmetry.space_group_name_H-M   'P 1'
#
loop_
_entity.id
_entity.type
_entity.pdbx_description
1 polymer ?
#
loop_
_entity_poly.entity_id
_entity_poly.type
_entity_poly.pdbx_seq_one_letter_code
_entity_poly.pdbx_strand_id
1 'polypeptide(L)'
;MVVFHRQWRIRLISMSRERPVAELFRSLRGSWKLKRTLNSAPPGLSGVFEGTATFTPRKSAAASVKAELLYFEKGQLKTDTGLTFSANRKYIYRYNADEDKISAWFVKEATKDNHGAEEVDYLFHDLEIEQGKNVWSGRGEHLCNLDMYWAYYEFRLPTSNDDSDEDEDMEVFGVRYKVKGPDKNYTSDTAYQRIE
;
A
#
# COMPACT_ATOMS: atom_id res chain seq x y z
N MET A 1 32.60 -46.49 -37.40
CA MET A 1 33.26 -45.44 -36.61
C MET A 1 32.17 -44.48 -36.16
N VAL A 2 31.68 -44.63 -34.92
CA VAL A 2 30.51 -43.88 -34.41
C VAL A 2 31.00 -42.62 -33.72
N VAL A 3 30.61 -41.45 -34.23
CA VAL A 3 30.99 -40.13 -33.69
C VAL A 3 29.95 -39.73 -32.63
N PHE A 4 30.35 -39.73 -31.37
CA PHE A 4 29.55 -39.18 -30.27
C PHE A 4 29.61 -37.65 -30.29
N HIS A 5 28.49 -36.98 -30.62
CA HIS A 5 28.33 -35.55 -30.40
C HIS A 5 27.92 -35.31 -28.94
N ARG A 6 28.83 -34.76 -28.13
CA ARG A 6 28.50 -34.26 -26.79
C ARG A 6 27.76 -32.93 -26.93
N GLN A 7 26.46 -32.93 -26.64
CA GLN A 7 25.68 -31.71 -26.45
C GLN A 7 26.21 -30.96 -25.22
N TRP A 8 26.58 -29.70 -25.43
CA TRP A 8 26.84 -28.75 -24.35
C TRP A 8 25.48 -28.22 -23.87
N ARG A 9 25.04 -28.63 -22.67
CA ARG A 9 23.90 -27.99 -22.00
C ARG A 9 24.41 -26.69 -21.37
N ILE A 10 24.07 -25.57 -21.99
CA ILE A 10 24.16 -24.25 -21.35
C ILE A 10 23.09 -24.26 -20.25
N ARG A 11 23.51 -24.24 -18.97
CA ARG A 11 22.60 -23.91 -17.88
C ARG A 11 22.29 -22.42 -18.02
N LEU A 12 21.11 -22.09 -18.53
CA LEU A 12 20.53 -20.77 -18.34
C LEU A 12 20.38 -20.58 -16.83
N ILE A 13 21.15 -19.63 -16.29
CA ILE A 13 20.88 -19.10 -14.95
C ILE A 13 19.52 -18.43 -15.09
N SER A 14 18.49 -19.00 -14.44
CA SER A 14 17.19 -18.34 -14.35
C SER A 14 17.41 -17.00 -13.64
N MET A 15 17.42 -15.91 -14.42
CA MET A 15 17.34 -14.57 -13.86
C MET A 15 15.92 -14.44 -13.31
N SER A 16 15.79 -14.22 -12.00
CA SER A 16 14.51 -13.85 -11.41
C SER A 16 13.95 -12.64 -12.16
N ARG A 17 12.79 -12.78 -12.80
CA ARG A 17 12.08 -11.67 -13.42
C ARG A 17 11.74 -10.66 -12.33
N GLU A 18 12.35 -9.48 -12.35
CA GLU A 18 11.89 -8.35 -11.56
C GLU A 18 10.43 -8.08 -11.96
N ARG A 19 9.51 -8.02 -10.99
CA ARG A 19 8.13 -7.65 -11.31
C ARG A 19 8.06 -6.11 -11.36
N PRO A 20 7.36 -5.49 -12.30
CA PRO A 20 7.16 -4.04 -12.31
C PRO A 20 6.38 -3.54 -11.09
N VAL A 21 6.65 -2.33 -10.62
CA VAL A 21 5.84 -1.68 -9.56
C VAL A 21 4.38 -1.49 -10.01
N ALA A 22 4.15 -1.38 -11.31
CA ALA A 22 2.82 -1.40 -11.92
C ALA A 22 1.96 -2.59 -11.45
N GLU A 23 2.53 -3.79 -11.28
CA GLU A 23 1.79 -5.00 -10.88
C GLU A 23 1.36 -4.92 -9.42
N LEU A 24 2.27 -4.45 -8.55
CA LEU A 24 1.93 -4.15 -7.16
C LEU A 24 0.80 -3.11 -7.09
N PHE A 25 0.87 -2.05 -7.88
CA PHE A 25 -0.18 -1.03 -7.89
C PHE A 25 -1.53 -1.59 -8.36
N ARG A 26 -1.53 -2.48 -9.37
CA ARG A 26 -2.74 -3.18 -9.81
C ARG A 26 -3.32 -4.05 -8.70
N SER A 27 -2.48 -4.80 -7.99
CA SER A 27 -2.93 -5.73 -6.96
C SER A 27 -3.52 -5.05 -5.73
N LEU A 28 -3.28 -3.75 -5.49
CA LEU A 28 -3.96 -3.00 -4.41
C LEU A 28 -5.48 -2.89 -4.60
N ARG A 29 -5.98 -3.01 -5.83
CA ARG A 29 -7.40 -2.81 -6.17
C ARG A 29 -8.33 -3.73 -5.40
N GLY A 30 -9.56 -3.26 -5.20
CA GLY A 30 -10.63 -4.05 -4.58
C GLY A 30 -10.86 -3.69 -3.12
N SER A 31 -11.45 -4.64 -2.40
CA SER A 31 -11.93 -4.46 -1.03
C SER A 31 -11.10 -5.28 -0.05
N TRP A 32 -10.89 -4.71 1.14
CA TRP A 32 -10.01 -5.25 2.16
C TRP A 32 -10.67 -5.16 3.54
N LYS A 33 -10.56 -6.22 4.33
CA LYS A 33 -10.70 -6.14 5.78
C LYS A 33 -9.48 -5.43 6.32
N LEU A 34 -9.71 -4.49 7.23
CA LEU A 34 -8.68 -3.67 7.84
C LEU A 34 -8.73 -3.87 9.34
N LYS A 35 -7.58 -4.25 9.92
CA LYS A 35 -7.37 -4.23 11.37
C LYS A 35 -6.12 -3.43 11.69
N ARG A 36 -6.25 -2.48 12.59
CA ARG A 36 -5.19 -1.55 12.96
C ARG A 36 -5.04 -1.48 14.46
N THR A 37 -3.84 -1.75 14.94
CA THR A 37 -3.45 -1.47 16.33
C THR A 37 -2.84 -0.07 16.41
N LEU A 38 -3.29 0.72 17.36
CA LEU A 38 -2.75 2.04 17.70
C LEU A 38 -2.12 1.98 19.08
N ASN A 39 -0.86 2.38 19.17
CA ASN A 39 -0.15 2.52 20.43
C ASN A 39 0.30 3.98 20.57
N SER A 40 -0.39 4.74 21.41
CA SER A 40 -0.14 6.16 21.65
C SER A 40 0.53 6.35 23.02
N ALA A 41 1.59 7.16 23.06
CA ALA A 41 2.19 7.56 24.33
C ALA A 41 1.28 8.57 25.08
N PRO A 42 0.65 9.56 24.42
CA PRO A 42 -0.47 10.29 25.01
C PRO A 42 -1.62 9.33 25.34
N PRO A 43 -2.23 9.43 26.53
CA PRO A 43 -3.30 8.53 26.97
C PRO A 43 -4.57 8.70 26.14
N GLY A 44 -5.38 7.64 26.05
CA GLY A 44 -6.75 7.67 25.53
C GLY A 44 -6.93 7.41 24.03
N LEU A 45 -5.85 7.29 23.26
CA LEU A 45 -5.91 7.00 21.81
C LEU A 45 -5.31 5.65 21.41
N SER A 46 -4.76 4.89 22.37
CA SER A 46 -4.38 3.49 22.14
C SER A 46 -5.61 2.61 22.02
N GLY A 47 -5.54 1.61 21.15
CA GLY A 47 -6.64 0.68 20.92
C GLY A 47 -6.58 0.00 19.57
N VAL A 48 -7.71 -0.60 19.17
CA VAL A 48 -7.85 -1.36 17.93
C VAL A 48 -8.95 -0.76 17.06
N PHE A 49 -8.58 -0.40 15.84
CA PHE A 49 -9.52 -0.03 14.79
C PHE A 49 -9.79 -1.23 13.89
N GLU A 50 -11.06 -1.55 13.68
CA GLU A 50 -11.50 -2.61 12.77
C GLU A 50 -12.52 -2.04 11.77
N GLY A 51 -12.38 -2.42 10.51
CA GLY A 51 -13.20 -1.89 9.44
C GLY A 51 -12.89 -2.50 8.08
N THR A 52 -13.24 -1.75 7.04
CA THR A 52 -12.91 -2.10 5.66
C THR A 52 -12.22 -0.95 4.96
N ALA A 53 -11.43 -1.27 3.94
CA ALA A 53 -10.89 -0.33 2.99
C ALA A 53 -11.18 -0.75 1.55
N THR A 54 -11.28 0.22 0.65
CA THR A 54 -11.42 0.00 -0.79
C THR A 54 -10.37 0.80 -1.54
N PHE A 55 -9.80 0.20 -2.58
CA PHE A 55 -8.99 0.89 -3.59
C PHE A 55 -9.75 0.86 -4.91
N THR A 56 -10.38 1.97 -5.26
CA THR A 56 -11.26 2.08 -6.43
C THR A 56 -10.53 2.78 -7.58
N PRO A 57 -10.41 2.16 -8.77
CA PRO A 57 -9.86 2.81 -9.95
C PRO A 57 -10.61 4.08 -10.32
N ARG A 58 -9.87 5.13 -10.67
CA ARG A 58 -10.41 6.38 -11.21
C ARG A 58 -9.52 6.92 -12.32
N LYS A 59 -10.10 7.80 -13.15
CA LYS A 59 -9.36 8.47 -14.21
C LYS A 59 -8.59 9.65 -13.63
N SER A 60 -7.29 9.70 -13.86
CA SER A 60 -6.50 10.90 -13.56
C SER A 60 -6.54 11.86 -14.75
N ALA A 61 -6.54 13.17 -14.46
CA ALA A 61 -6.39 14.22 -15.46
C ALA A 61 -4.91 14.64 -15.69
N ALA A 62 -4.00 14.17 -14.83
CA ALA A 62 -2.58 14.50 -14.91
C ALA A 62 -1.87 13.59 -15.93
N ALA A 63 -1.14 14.19 -16.87
CA ALA A 63 -0.49 13.46 -17.97
C ALA A 63 0.57 12.44 -17.51
N SER A 64 1.29 12.73 -16.42
CA SER A 64 2.32 11.84 -15.84
C SER A 64 1.74 10.69 -14.98
N VAL A 65 0.43 10.68 -14.75
CA VAL A 65 -0.22 9.65 -13.92
C VAL A 65 -0.83 8.60 -14.83
N LYS A 66 -0.21 7.42 -14.86
CA LYS A 66 -0.67 6.29 -15.69
C LYS A 66 -1.91 5.62 -15.11
N ALA A 67 -1.99 5.51 -13.79
CA ALA A 67 -3.14 4.95 -13.10
C ALA A 67 -3.35 5.61 -11.72
N GLU A 68 -4.60 5.65 -11.26
CA GLU A 68 -4.99 6.31 -10.01
C GLU A 68 -6.04 5.45 -9.28
N LEU A 69 -5.88 5.32 -7.96
CA LEU A 69 -6.78 4.61 -7.07
C LEU A 69 -7.25 5.56 -5.96
N LEU A 70 -8.56 5.65 -5.74
CA LEU A 70 -9.11 6.26 -4.54
C LEU A 70 -9.09 5.21 -3.43
N TYR A 71 -8.31 5.47 -2.39
CA TYR A 71 -8.38 4.76 -1.13
C TYR A 71 -9.48 5.34 -0.25
N PHE A 72 -10.32 4.49 0.31
CA PHE A 72 -11.29 4.87 1.34
C PHE A 72 -11.37 3.78 2.40
N GLU A 73 -11.11 4.13 3.65
CA GLU A 73 -11.36 3.27 4.82
C GLU A 73 -12.52 3.79 5.66
N LYS A 74 -13.23 2.86 6.31
CA LYS A 74 -14.25 3.16 7.33
C LYS A 74 -14.30 2.05 8.36
N GLY A 75 -14.56 2.40 9.62
CA GLY A 75 -14.59 1.44 10.71
C GLY A 75 -14.75 2.11 12.06
N GLN A 76 -14.44 1.35 13.10
CA GLN A 76 -14.54 1.80 14.49
C GLN A 76 -13.24 1.56 15.24
N LEU A 77 -12.74 2.58 15.92
CA LEU A 77 -11.67 2.48 16.91
C LEU A 77 -12.29 2.19 18.27
N LYS A 78 -11.94 1.04 18.86
CA LYS A 78 -12.16 0.73 20.26
C LYS A 78 -10.89 1.03 21.02
N THR A 79 -10.94 2.00 21.92
CA THR A 79 -9.80 2.41 22.75
C THR A 79 -9.65 1.51 23.97
N ASP A 80 -8.45 1.48 24.53
CA ASP A 80 -8.16 0.71 25.75
C ASP A 80 -8.95 1.22 26.98
N THR A 81 -9.45 2.46 26.92
CA THR A 81 -10.34 3.03 27.95
C THR A 81 -11.81 2.62 27.77
N GLY A 82 -12.13 1.80 26.76
CA GLY A 82 -13.48 1.34 26.47
C GLY A 82 -14.33 2.30 25.63
N LEU A 83 -13.80 3.47 25.24
CA LEU A 83 -14.49 4.38 24.33
C LEU A 83 -14.43 3.86 22.89
N THR A 84 -15.51 4.03 22.14
CA THR A 84 -15.59 3.64 20.74
C THR A 84 -15.90 4.84 19.85
N PHE A 85 -15.13 4.99 18.76
CA PHE A 85 -15.25 6.08 17.81
C PHE A 85 -15.40 5.54 16.39
N SER A 86 -16.38 6.02 15.65
CA SER A 86 -16.43 5.78 14.20
C SER A 86 -15.45 6.72 13.51
N ALA A 87 -14.64 6.18 12.60
CA ALA A 87 -13.70 6.97 11.82
C ALA A 87 -13.63 6.45 10.38
N ASN A 88 -13.25 7.34 9.48
CA ASN A 88 -13.00 7.04 8.08
C ASN A 88 -11.85 7.91 7.57
N ARG A 89 -11.24 7.52 6.45
CA ARG A 89 -10.15 8.27 5.84
C ARG A 89 -10.10 8.02 4.34
N LYS A 90 -9.69 9.04 3.57
CA LYS A 90 -9.46 8.92 2.13
C LYS A 90 -8.05 9.38 1.76
N TYR A 91 -7.49 8.72 0.74
CA TYR A 91 -6.26 9.10 0.06
C TYR A 91 -6.40 8.82 -1.43
N ILE A 92 -5.56 9.44 -2.25
CA ILE A 92 -5.44 9.09 -3.66
C ILE A 92 -4.04 8.51 -3.90
N TYR A 93 -3.99 7.27 -4.36
CA TYR A 93 -2.75 6.60 -4.77
C TYR A 93 -2.57 6.77 -6.27
N ARG A 94 -1.37 7.16 -6.69
CA ARG A 94 -1.02 7.37 -8.10
C ARG A 94 0.16 6.50 -8.49
N TYR A 95 0.11 5.98 -9.71
CA TYR A 95 1.22 5.30 -10.35
C TYR A 95 1.74 6.16 -11.51
N ASN A 96 3.04 6.44 -11.49
CA ASN A 96 3.78 7.09 -12.57
C ASN A 96 4.57 6.02 -13.34
N ALA A 97 4.28 5.86 -14.63
CA ALA A 97 4.91 4.83 -15.47
C ALA A 97 6.32 5.22 -15.96
N ASP A 98 6.62 6.52 -16.05
CA ASP A 98 7.93 6.99 -16.50
C ASP A 98 8.99 6.74 -15.42
N GLU A 99 8.59 6.80 -14.14
CA GLU A 99 9.47 6.56 -12.99
C GLU A 99 9.29 5.18 -12.33
N ASP A 100 8.28 4.41 -12.76
CA ASP A 100 7.81 3.17 -12.10
C ASP A 100 7.61 3.34 -10.58
N LYS A 101 6.92 4.41 -10.16
CA LYS A 101 6.72 4.77 -8.75
C LYS A 101 5.26 4.89 -8.34
N ILE A 102 5.00 4.57 -7.07
CA ILE A 102 3.71 4.81 -6.40
C ILE A 102 3.86 6.01 -5.47
N SER A 103 2.84 6.87 -5.43
CA SER A 103 2.74 7.99 -4.49
C SER A 103 1.37 8.04 -3.84
N ALA A 104 1.30 8.48 -2.59
CA ALA A 104 0.07 8.69 -1.85
C ALA A 104 -0.18 10.19 -1.66
N TRP A 105 -1.42 10.63 -1.85
CA TRP A 105 -1.81 12.03 -1.86
C TRP A 105 -2.99 12.27 -0.93
N PHE A 106 -2.99 13.43 -0.27
CA PHE A 106 -4.16 13.90 0.46
C PHE A 106 -5.31 14.23 -0.50
N VAL A 107 -6.53 14.01 -0.03
CA VAL A 107 -7.75 14.46 -0.71
C VAL A 107 -8.11 15.85 -0.20
N LYS A 108 -8.50 16.76 -1.09
CA LYS A 108 -8.98 18.09 -0.69
C LYS A 108 -10.22 17.94 0.19
N GLU A 109 -10.18 18.52 1.38
CA GLU A 109 -11.23 18.41 2.39
C GLU A 109 -12.62 18.76 1.84
N ALA A 110 -12.72 19.83 1.03
CA ALA A 110 -13.96 20.30 0.43
C ALA A 110 -14.60 19.31 -0.57
N THR A 111 -13.86 18.30 -1.01
CA THR A 111 -14.30 17.31 -2.01
C THR A 111 -14.41 15.90 -1.46
N LYS A 112 -14.09 15.69 -0.18
CA LYS A 112 -14.00 14.35 0.42
C LYS A 112 -15.29 13.56 0.34
N ASP A 113 -16.44 14.23 0.26
CA ASP A 113 -17.76 13.61 0.22
C ASP A 113 -18.35 13.53 -1.21
N ASN A 114 -17.57 13.86 -2.24
CA ASN A 114 -18.03 13.92 -3.64
C ASN A 114 -18.13 12.54 -4.34
N HIS A 115 -18.26 11.46 -3.57
CA HIS A 115 -18.55 10.09 -4.05
C HIS A 115 -17.87 9.69 -5.38
N GLY A 116 -16.54 9.72 -5.43
CA GLY A 116 -15.74 9.35 -6.63
C GLY A 116 -15.19 10.55 -7.41
N ALA A 117 -15.65 11.76 -7.13
CA ALA A 117 -15.13 13.02 -7.67
C ALA A 117 -14.25 13.80 -6.66
N GLU A 118 -13.64 13.10 -5.70
CA GLU A 118 -12.64 13.67 -4.78
C GLU A 118 -11.47 14.28 -5.58
N GLU A 119 -10.92 15.40 -5.13
CA GLU A 119 -9.76 16.02 -5.77
C GLU A 119 -8.47 15.77 -4.98
N VAL A 120 -7.36 15.66 -5.70
CA VAL A 120 -6.03 15.62 -5.08
C VAL A 120 -5.69 16.99 -4.51
N ASP A 121 -5.18 16.99 -3.28
CA ASP A 121 -4.61 18.16 -2.63
C ASP A 121 -3.09 18.18 -2.84
N TYR A 122 -2.30 17.90 -1.80
CA TYR A 122 -0.85 17.83 -1.86
C TYR A 122 -0.32 16.41 -1.57
N LEU A 123 0.95 16.20 -1.93
CA LEU A 123 1.65 14.93 -1.75
C LEU A 123 1.73 14.59 -0.27
N PHE A 124 1.36 13.36 0.08
CA PHE A 124 1.68 12.81 1.39
C PHE A 124 3.10 12.27 1.34
N HIS A 125 3.33 11.16 0.65
CA HIS A 125 4.68 10.62 0.45
C HIS A 125 4.76 9.78 -0.83
N ASP A 126 5.96 9.70 -1.39
CA ASP A 126 6.32 8.67 -2.37
C ASP A 126 6.60 7.34 -1.66
N LEU A 127 6.46 6.23 -2.39
CA LEU A 127 6.80 4.90 -1.90
C LEU A 127 8.12 4.47 -2.54
N GLU A 128 9.18 4.44 -1.74
CA GLU A 128 10.46 3.83 -2.07
C GLU A 128 10.34 2.31 -1.92
N ILE A 129 10.24 1.60 -3.04
CA ILE A 129 9.98 0.15 -3.06
C ILE A 129 11.28 -0.63 -3.17
N GLU A 130 11.45 -1.60 -2.27
CA GLU A 130 12.49 -2.64 -2.33
C GLU A 130 11.83 -3.97 -2.67
N GLN A 131 12.20 -4.54 -3.83
CA GLN A 131 11.67 -5.82 -4.28
C GLN A 131 12.38 -6.97 -3.58
N GLY A 132 11.59 -7.84 -2.94
CA GLY A 132 12.02 -9.17 -2.50
C GLY A 132 11.39 -10.26 -3.36
N LYS A 133 11.67 -11.53 -3.02
CA LYS A 133 11.14 -12.67 -3.79
C LYS A 133 9.61 -12.75 -3.74
N ASN A 134 9.05 -12.79 -2.52
CA ASN A 134 7.60 -12.89 -2.27
C ASN A 134 7.09 -11.78 -1.33
N VAL A 135 8.00 -11.03 -0.72
CA VAL A 135 7.67 -9.92 0.18
C VAL A 135 8.41 -8.70 -0.31
N TRP A 136 7.67 -7.69 -0.73
CA TRP A 136 8.22 -6.39 -1.09
C TRP A 136 8.02 -5.45 0.07
N SER A 137 8.95 -4.51 0.25
CA SER A 137 8.80 -3.46 1.23
C SER A 137 8.70 -2.10 0.56
N GLY A 138 8.02 -1.16 1.22
CA GLY A 138 7.92 0.21 0.79
C GLY A 138 8.21 1.16 1.95
N ARG A 139 8.85 2.29 1.68
CA ARG A 139 9.05 3.35 2.70
C ARG A 139 8.59 4.69 2.17
N GLY A 140 8.12 5.54 3.07
CA GLY A 140 7.77 6.92 2.76
C GLY A 140 7.83 7.77 4.02
N GLU A 141 8.07 9.06 3.85
CA GLU A 141 8.08 10.01 4.95
C GLU A 141 7.40 11.32 4.58
N HIS A 142 6.84 11.97 5.59
CA HIS A 142 6.16 13.24 5.42
C HIS A 142 6.18 14.05 6.71
N LEU A 143 6.59 15.32 6.59
CA LEU A 143 6.43 16.30 7.65
C LEU A 143 5.08 17.00 7.48
N CYS A 144 4.10 16.64 8.31
CA CYS A 144 2.82 17.34 8.36
C CYS A 144 2.87 18.38 9.49
N ASN A 145 3.02 19.65 9.15
CA ASN A 145 3.23 20.74 10.11
C ASN A 145 4.44 20.47 11.02
N LEU A 146 4.20 20.09 12.29
CA LEU A 146 5.23 19.80 13.30
C LEU A 146 5.37 18.30 13.58
N ASP A 147 4.59 17.46 12.90
CA ASP A 147 4.53 16.02 13.13
C ASP A 147 5.20 15.28 11.97
N MET A 148 6.24 14.51 12.28
CA MET A 148 6.90 13.65 11.30
C MET A 148 6.22 12.28 11.25
N TYR A 149 5.92 11.84 10.04
CA TYR A 149 5.33 10.54 9.74
C TYR A 149 6.36 9.69 8.98
N TRP A 150 6.64 8.50 9.48
CA TRP A 150 7.39 7.47 8.75
C TRP A 150 6.45 6.30 8.47
N ALA A 151 6.29 5.98 7.18
CA ALA A 151 5.50 4.88 6.70
C ALA A 151 6.41 3.71 6.30
N TYR A 152 6.02 2.50 6.68
CA TYR A 152 6.62 1.25 6.23
C TYR A 152 5.52 0.32 5.72
N TYR A 153 5.69 -0.18 4.50
CA TYR A 153 4.78 -1.09 3.83
C TYR A 153 5.42 -2.47 3.74
N GLU A 154 4.60 -3.51 3.88
CA GLU A 154 4.96 -4.89 3.60
C GLU A 154 3.90 -5.48 2.67
N PHE A 155 4.28 -5.80 1.44
CA PHE A 155 3.40 -6.36 0.41
C PHE A 155 3.73 -7.84 0.23
N ARG A 156 2.77 -8.73 0.46
CA ARG A 156 2.98 -10.19 0.36
C ARG A 156 2.43 -10.69 -0.96
N LEU A 157 3.30 -10.68 -1.97
CA LEU A 157 2.94 -11.09 -3.31
C LEU A 157 2.87 -12.63 -3.39
N PRO A 158 1.93 -13.19 -4.16
CA PRO A 158 1.84 -14.62 -4.38
C PRO A 158 3.09 -15.13 -5.08
N THR A 159 3.48 -16.35 -4.70
CA THR A 159 4.63 -17.02 -5.32
C THR A 159 4.20 -17.44 -6.70
N SER A 160 4.83 -16.90 -7.74
CA SER A 160 4.67 -17.46 -9.09
C SER A 160 5.32 -18.84 -9.06
N ASN A 161 4.51 -19.88 -8.99
CA ASN A 161 5.00 -21.23 -9.25
C ASN A 161 5.29 -21.31 -10.76
N ASP A 162 6.40 -21.95 -11.11
CA ASP A 162 6.85 -22.13 -12.50
C ASP A 162 5.67 -22.44 -13.47
N ASP A 163 5.67 -21.75 -14.61
CA ASP A 163 4.87 -22.00 -15.81
C ASP A 163 3.36 -21.71 -15.82
N SER A 164 2.77 -21.12 -14.77
CA SER A 164 1.40 -20.55 -14.87
C SER A 164 1.45 -19.04 -15.12
N ASP A 165 1.01 -18.60 -16.30
CA ASP A 165 0.84 -17.17 -16.69
C ASP A 165 -0.28 -16.44 -15.92
N GLU A 166 -0.77 -17.00 -14.81
CA GLU A 166 -1.79 -16.36 -13.99
C GLU A 166 -1.13 -15.43 -12.97
N ASP A 167 -1.21 -14.12 -13.23
CA ASP A 167 -0.93 -13.05 -12.26
C ASP A 167 -1.91 -13.21 -11.08
N GLU A 168 -1.53 -13.95 -10.03
CA GLU A 168 -2.29 -13.97 -8.78
C GLU A 168 -2.21 -12.60 -8.10
N ASP A 169 -3.36 -12.10 -7.62
CA ASP A 169 -3.42 -10.86 -6.86
C ASP A 169 -2.92 -11.04 -5.42
N MET A 170 -2.43 -9.95 -4.82
CA MET A 170 -1.96 -9.93 -3.44
C MET A 170 -3.12 -10.13 -2.46
N GLU A 171 -3.06 -11.12 -1.57
CA GLU A 171 -4.15 -11.36 -0.61
C GLU A 171 -3.98 -10.59 0.71
N VAL A 172 -2.75 -10.22 1.06
CA VAL A 172 -2.41 -9.57 2.33
C VAL A 172 -1.33 -8.52 2.15
N PHE A 173 -1.49 -7.38 2.79
CA PHE A 173 -0.40 -6.41 2.99
C PHE A 173 -0.52 -5.71 4.33
N GLY A 174 0.56 -5.05 4.74
CA GLY A 174 0.64 -4.31 5.99
C GLY A 174 1.17 -2.89 5.77
N VAL A 175 0.70 -1.96 6.61
CA VAL A 175 1.22 -0.59 6.68
C VAL A 175 1.44 -0.22 8.14
N ARG A 176 2.68 0.14 8.48
CA ARG A 176 3.07 0.65 9.78
C ARG A 176 3.41 2.12 9.69
N TYR A 177 2.90 2.91 10.63
CA TYR A 177 3.32 4.28 10.84
C TYR A 177 4.04 4.42 12.17
N LYS A 178 5.11 5.20 12.17
CA LYS A 178 5.66 5.83 13.37
C LYS A 178 5.43 7.33 13.22
N VAL A 179 4.88 7.97 14.24
CA VAL A 179 4.57 9.40 14.23
C VAL A 179 5.17 10.06 15.44
N LYS A 180 5.88 11.17 15.22
CA LYS A 180 6.52 11.94 16.28
C LYS A 180 6.44 13.44 16.00
N GLY A 181 5.94 14.18 16.98
CA GLY A 181 5.89 15.64 17.01
C GLY A 181 5.74 16.13 18.46
N PRO A 182 5.51 17.43 18.67
CA PRO A 182 5.35 18.02 20.00
C PRO A 182 4.21 17.38 20.80
N ASP A 183 3.06 17.14 20.15
CA ASP A 183 1.83 16.65 20.79
C ASP A 183 1.44 15.23 20.36
N LYS A 184 2.16 14.66 19.37
CA LYS A 184 1.92 13.31 18.84
C LYS A 184 3.12 12.42 19.05
N ASN A 185 2.90 11.27 19.64
CA ASN A 185 3.89 10.20 19.71
C ASN A 185 3.16 8.87 19.72
N TYR A 186 3.04 8.24 18.56
CA TYR A 186 2.32 6.98 18.44
C TYR A 186 2.87 6.12 17.31
N THR A 187 2.55 4.83 17.40
CA THR A 187 2.69 3.88 16.29
C THR A 187 1.33 3.35 15.87
N SER A 188 1.22 3.03 14.59
CA SER A 188 0.08 2.33 14.04
C SER A 188 0.57 1.14 13.24
N ASP A 189 -0.03 -0.02 13.44
CA ASP A 189 0.25 -1.22 12.65
C ASP A 189 -1.07 -1.70 12.05
N THR A 190 -1.18 -1.63 10.72
CA THR A 190 -2.39 -2.00 9.99
C THR A 190 -2.14 -3.23 9.14
N ALA A 191 -2.97 -4.25 9.31
CA ALA A 191 -3.06 -5.40 8.44
C ALA A 191 -4.29 -5.29 7.55
N TYR A 192 -4.10 -5.58 6.27
CA TYR A 192 -5.14 -5.66 5.25
C TYR A 192 -5.23 -7.09 4.75
N GLN A 193 -6.45 -7.62 4.67
CA GLN A 193 -6.75 -8.91 4.08
C GLN A 193 -7.83 -8.72 3.03
N ARG A 194 -7.62 -9.24 1.82
CA ARG A 194 -8.60 -9.11 0.73
C ARG A 194 -9.96 -9.71 1.14
N ILE A 195 -11.03 -9.10 0.64
CA ILE A 195 -12.39 -9.62 0.75
C ILE A 195 -12.72 -10.30 -0.58
N GLU A 196 -13.02 -11.59 -0.52
CA GLU A 196 -13.62 -12.37 -1.61
C GLU A 196 -15.01 -11.85 -1.99
#